data_AF-L1IEE2-F1
#
_entry.id   AF-L1IEE2-F1
#
_cell.length_a   1.000
_cell.length_b   1.000
_cell.length_c   1.000
_cell.angle_alpha   90.00
_cell.angle_beta   90.00
_cell.angle_gamma   90.00
#
_symmetry.space_group_name_H-M   'P 1'
#
loop_
_entity.id
_entity.type
_entity.pdbx_description
1 polymer ?
#
loop_
_entity_poly.entity_id
_entity_poly.type
_entity_poly.pdbx_seq_one_letter_code
_entity_poly.pdbx_strand_id
1 'polypeptide(L)'
;DSDDDVDDEWQLAQAERLMDEFEDVTPREKAFMKLWNRFVHRHAILADFQVPVACETFARNFGQQLIEQGLRDELLFHLFALWDFNLVD
;
A
#
# COMPACT_ATOMS: atom_id res chain seq x y z
N ASP A 1 -9.98 -23.76 9.42
CA ASP A 1 -8.66 -23.14 9.66
C ASP A 1 -7.76 -23.59 8.54
N SER A 2 -7.68 -22.75 7.52
CA SER A 2 -6.94 -23.03 6.29
C SER A 2 -5.49 -22.59 6.51
N ASP A 3 -4.53 -23.47 6.25
CA ASP A 3 -3.10 -23.13 6.29
C ASP A 3 -2.78 -21.90 5.42
N ASP A 4 -3.56 -21.66 4.36
CA ASP A 4 -3.44 -20.48 3.49
C ASP A 4 -3.59 -19.14 4.26
N ASP A 5 -4.50 -19.06 5.25
CA ASP A 5 -4.69 -17.82 6.01
C ASP A 5 -3.48 -17.50 6.90
N VAL A 6 -2.78 -18.53 7.38
CA VAL A 6 -1.60 -18.41 8.23
C VAL A 6 -0.37 -17.97 7.42
N ASP A 7 -0.21 -18.52 6.21
CA ASP A 7 0.87 -18.14 5.31
C ASP A 7 0.73 -16.68 4.82
N ASP A 8 -0.49 -16.24 4.52
CA ASP A 8 -0.78 -14.86 4.11
C ASP A 8 -0.46 -13.83 5.23
N GLU A 9 -0.85 -14.13 6.48
CA GLU A 9 -0.50 -13.26 7.61
C GLU A 9 1.02 -13.18 7.85
N TRP A 10 1.73 -14.29 7.69
CA TRP A 10 3.18 -14.33 7.83
C TRP A 10 3.88 -13.50 6.74
N GLN A 11 3.46 -13.64 5.48
CA GLN A 11 4.00 -12.85 4.37
C GLN A 11 3.84 -11.35 4.60
N LEU A 12 2.66 -10.94 5.08
CA LEU A 12 2.39 -9.55 5.38
C LEU A 12 3.24 -9.03 6.55
N ALA A 13 3.35 -9.80 7.63
CA ALA A 13 4.18 -9.44 8.78
C ALA A 13 5.66 -9.32 8.39
N GLN A 14 6.15 -10.20 7.50
CA GLN A 14 7.51 -10.13 6.99
C GLN A 14 7.73 -8.89 6.11
N ALA A 15 6.78 -8.56 5.24
CA ALA A 15 6.85 -7.36 4.40
C ALA A 15 6.87 -6.07 5.25
N GLU A 16 6.07 -6.01 6.32
CA GLU A 16 6.08 -4.86 7.23
C GLU A 16 7.39 -4.73 7.99
N ARG A 17 8.01 -5.83 8.42
CA ARG A 17 9.35 -5.81 9.04
C ARG A 17 10.42 -5.31 8.08
N LEU A 18 10.44 -5.83 6.85
CA LEU A 18 11.39 -5.37 5.83
C LEU A 18 11.23 -3.88 5.54
N MET A 19 10.01 -3.34 5.55
CA MET A 19 9.77 -1.90 5.40
C MET A 19 10.34 -1.09 6.58
N ASP A 20 10.36 -1.64 7.79
CA ASP A 20 10.94 -0.95 8.95
C ASP A 20 12.47 -0.84 8.89
N GLU A 21 13.14 -1.75 8.18
CA GLU A 21 14.60 -1.82 8.06
C GLU A 21 15.20 -0.69 7.19
N PHE A 22 14.40 0.03 6.39
CA PHE A 22 14.89 1.13 5.55
C PHE A 22 15.24 2.39 6.37
N GLU A 23 16.53 2.66 6.60
CA GLU A 23 16.97 3.81 7.41
C GLU A 23 16.75 5.17 6.72
N ASP A 24 16.67 5.18 5.40
CA ASP A 24 16.54 6.36 4.54
C ASP A 24 15.08 6.76 4.25
N VAL A 25 14.11 5.99 4.73
CA VAL A 25 12.68 6.25 4.55
C VAL A 25 12.06 6.78 5.84
N THR A 26 11.29 7.85 5.75
CA THR A 26 10.67 8.47 6.93
C THR A 26 9.60 7.56 7.55
N PRO A 27 9.30 7.68 8.86
CA PRO A 27 8.23 6.89 9.48
C PRO A 27 6.87 7.06 8.82
N ARG A 28 6.62 8.24 8.23
CA ARG A 28 5.36 8.57 7.57
C ARG A 28 5.22 7.84 6.22
N GLU A 29 6.28 7.87 5.41
CA GLU A 29 6.35 7.10 4.16
C GLU A 29 6.25 5.59 4.43
N LYS A 30 6.95 5.08 5.46
CA LYS A 30 6.82 3.67 5.88
C LYS A 30 5.38 3.32 6.25
N ALA A 31 4.71 4.16 7.04
CA ALA A 31 3.33 3.94 7.46
C ALA A 31 2.38 3.87 6.26
N PHE A 32 2.55 4.79 5.31
CA PHE A 32 1.79 4.78 4.05
C PHE A 32 2.07 3.52 3.22
N MET A 33 3.35 3.17 3.00
CA MET A 33 3.73 2.01 2.18
C MET A 33 3.21 0.70 2.79
N LYS A 34 3.25 0.55 4.12
CA LYS A 34 2.63 -0.62 4.78
C LYS A 34 1.12 -0.66 4.56
N LEU A 35 0.44 0.48 4.62
CA LEU A 35 -1.00 0.55 4.38
C LEU A 35 -1.36 0.16 2.93
N TRP A 36 -0.60 0.67 1.96
CA TRP A 36 -0.74 0.31 0.55
C TRP A 36 -0.43 -1.17 0.29
N ASN A 37 0.68 -1.70 0.81
CA ASN A 37 1.07 -3.11 0.63
C ASN A 37 0.02 -4.07 1.19
N ARG A 38 -0.54 -3.77 2.37
CA ARG A 38 -1.68 -4.52 2.94
C ARG A 38 -2.88 -4.54 2.01
N PHE A 39 -3.21 -3.40 1.42
CA PHE A 39 -4.34 -3.29 0.51
C PHE A 39 -4.10 -4.11 -0.76
N VAL A 40 -2.94 -3.96 -1.39
CA VAL A 40 -2.55 -4.70 -2.61
C VAL A 40 -2.58 -6.21 -2.39
N HIS A 41 -2.01 -6.68 -1.27
CA HIS A 41 -1.99 -8.09 -0.91
C HIS A 41 -3.41 -8.66 -0.75
N ARG A 42 -4.26 -8.00 0.05
CA ARG A 42 -5.65 -8.46 0.29
C ARG A 42 -6.57 -8.42 -0.94
N HIS A 43 -6.30 -7.51 -1.88
CA HIS A 43 -7.14 -7.36 -3.08
C HIS A 43 -6.56 -8.11 -4.29
N ALA A 44 -5.43 -8.82 -4.12
CA ALA A 44 -4.74 -9.55 -5.17
C ALA A 44 -4.62 -8.73 -6.47
N ILE A 45 -4.00 -7.56 -6.38
CA ILE A 45 -3.71 -6.73 -7.56
C ILE A 45 -2.53 -7.37 -8.28
N LEU A 46 -2.79 -8.08 -9.37
CA LEU A 46 -1.83 -8.93 -10.07
C LEU A 46 -1.43 -8.41 -11.46
N ALA A 47 -2.14 -7.40 -11.99
CA ALA A 47 -1.91 -6.85 -13.31
C ALA A 47 -2.00 -5.32 -13.33
N ASP A 48 -1.18 -4.69 -14.19
CA ASP A 48 -1.03 -3.24 -14.28
C ASP A 48 -2.36 -2.51 -14.54
N PHE A 49 -3.23 -3.06 -15.40
CA PHE A 49 -4.53 -2.46 -15.72
C PHE A 49 -5.47 -2.36 -14.50
N GLN A 50 -5.18 -3.08 -13.42
CA GLN A 50 -5.95 -3.03 -12.18
C GLN A 50 -5.50 -1.87 -11.27
N VAL A 51 -4.32 -1.29 -11.49
CA VAL A 51 -3.76 -0.27 -10.59
C VAL A 51 -4.63 1.00 -10.52
N PRO A 52 -5.17 1.56 -11.62
CA PRO A 52 -6.02 2.75 -11.53
C PRO A 52 -7.25 2.54 -10.64
N VAL A 53 -8.00 1.44 -10.83
CA VAL A 53 -9.17 1.11 -10.01
C VAL A 53 -8.77 0.76 -8.57
N ALA A 54 -7.58 0.19 -8.36
CA ALA A 54 -7.02 -0.08 -7.04
C ALA A 54 -6.74 1.22 -6.28
N CYS A 55 -6.17 2.25 -6.93
CA CYS A 55 -5.97 3.58 -6.33
C CYS A 55 -7.29 4.23 -5.91
N GLU A 56 -8.31 4.20 -6.77
CA GLU A 56 -9.64 4.74 -6.43
C GLU A 56 -10.26 4.01 -5.24
N THR A 57 -10.17 2.68 -5.23
CA THR A 57 -10.71 1.83 -4.16
C THR A 57 -9.96 2.08 -2.85
N PHE A 58 -8.64 2.21 -2.90
CA PHE A 58 -7.81 2.54 -1.75
C PHE A 58 -8.18 3.91 -1.16
N ALA A 59 -8.26 4.94 -2.00
CA ALA A 59 -8.63 6.29 -1.56
C ALA A 59 -10.03 6.33 -0.94
N ARG A 60 -10.98 5.55 -1.46
CA ARG A 60 -12.33 5.44 -0.90
C ARG A 60 -12.37 4.70 0.43
N ASN A 61 -11.67 3.58 0.54
CA ASN A 61 -11.72 2.70 1.72
C ASN A 61 -10.87 3.24 2.88
N PHE A 62 -9.76 3.90 2.59
CA PHE A 62 -8.80 4.40 3.59
C PHE A 62 -8.79 5.93 3.71
N GLY A 63 -9.65 6.65 2.97
CA GLY A 63 -9.66 8.11 2.94
C GLY A 63 -9.71 8.78 4.31
N GLN A 64 -10.55 8.27 5.21
CA GLN A 64 -10.63 8.79 6.58
C GLN A 64 -9.33 8.56 7.36
N GLN A 65 -8.77 7.35 7.29
CA GLN A 65 -7.51 7.00 7.94
C GLN A 65 -6.35 7.86 7.40
N LEU A 66 -6.32 8.11 6.09
CA LEU A 66 -5.31 8.96 5.45
C LEU A 66 -5.40 10.41 5.96
N ILE A 67 -6.61 10.94 6.19
CA ILE A 67 -6.81 12.28 6.77
C ILE A 67 -6.33 12.30 8.23
N GLU A 68 -6.79 11.35 9.05
CA GLU A 68 -6.51 11.31 10.48
C GLU A 68 -5.02 11.11 10.80
N GLN A 69 -4.31 10.34 9.96
CA GLN A 69 -2.88 10.09 10.11
C GLN A 69 -2.00 11.11 9.37
N GLY A 70 -2.61 12.07 8.65
CA GLY A 70 -1.87 13.06 7.87
C GLY A 70 -1.06 12.47 6.72
N LEU A 71 -1.59 11.43 6.06
CA LEU A 71 -0.94 10.63 5.00
C LEU A 71 -1.39 11.02 3.58
N ARG A 72 -2.05 12.16 3.42
CA ARG A 72 -2.60 12.59 2.12
C ARG A 72 -1.51 12.96 1.12
N ASP A 73 -0.42 13.55 1.60
CA ASP A 73 0.70 13.95 0.75
C ASP A 73 1.46 12.70 0.28
N GLU A 74 1.61 11.69 1.13
CA GLU A 74 2.19 10.38 0.78
C GLU A 74 1.36 9.67 -0.28
N LEU A 75 0.02 9.74 -0.20
CA LEU A 75 -0.84 9.26 -1.28
C LEU A 75 -0.57 10.00 -2.59
N LEU A 76 -0.42 11.33 -2.55
CA LEU A 76 -0.14 12.11 -3.75
C LEU A 76 1.23 11.77 -4.36
N PHE A 77 2.28 11.67 -3.55
CA PHE A 77 3.60 11.23 -4.00
C PHE A 77 3.56 9.82 -4.58
N HIS A 78 2.78 8.93 -3.98
CA HIS A 78 2.61 7.58 -4.50
C HIS A 78 1.91 7.57 -5.86
N LEU A 79 0.87 8.39 -6.05
CA LEU A 79 0.22 8.54 -7.36
C LEU A 79 1.17 9.09 -8.43
N PHE A 80 2.04 10.05 -8.08
CA PHE A 80 3.10 10.50 -9.00
C PHE A 80 4.07 9.38 -9.34
N ALA A 81 4.50 8.58 -8.36
CA ALA A 81 5.37 7.43 -8.63
C ALA A 81 4.69 6.42 -9.57
N LEU A 82 3.41 6.09 -9.33
CA LEU A 82 2.67 5.18 -10.20
C LEU A 82 2.52 5.74 -11.63
N TRP A 83 2.36 7.07 -11.77
CA TRP A 83 2.35 7.73 -13.06
C TRP A 83 3.72 7.63 -13.75
N ASP A 84 4.82 7.86 -13.04
CA ASP A 84 6.19 7.69 -13.55
C ASP A 84 6.46 6.24 -14.02
N PHE A 85 5.81 5.25 -13.39
CA PHE A 85 5.87 3.84 -13.80
C PHE A 85 4.88 3.46 -14.92
N ASN A 86 4.10 4.41 -15.46
CA ASN A 86 3.05 4.19 -16.47
C ASN A 86 1.92 3.25 -16.01
N LEU A 87 1.59 3.28 -14.72
CA LEU A 87 0.52 2.47 -14.13
C LEU A 87 -0.80 3.23 -13.97
N VAL A 88 -0.76 4.56 -14.02
CA VAL A 88 -1.93 5.46 -13.95
C VAL A 88 -1.74 6.64 -14.90
N ASP A 89 -2.85 7.21 -15.39
CA ASP A 89 -2.90 8.33 -16.35
C ASP A 89 -3.34 9.65 -15.70
#